data_AF-A2FFL9-F1
#
_entry.id   AF-A2FFL9-F1
#
_cell.length_a   1.000
_cell.length_b   1.000
_cell.length_c   1.000
_cell.angle_alpha   90.00
_cell.angle_beta   90.00
_cell.angle_gamma   90.00
#
_symmetry.space_group_name_H-M   'P 1'
#
loop_
_entity.id
_entity.type
_entity.pdbx_description
1 polymer ?
#
loop_
_entity_poly.entity_id
_entity_poly.type
_entity_poly.pdbx_seq_one_letter_code
_entity_poly.pdbx_strand_id
1 'polypeptide(L)'
;MKVLPFLIAYVKALLLLSLLPIVYILVTAPPPEPKKVNPIDLEIVKRAKLMKTMLTTDHMEETTTTSMISNLTQYLNDPTTRDLTVKQCIKNNLFDLTLDRVDFINLRCKELKFKRYIFYLVSFARELVVHGNETMFKCRMQTILNTMESCHDPQVDKLCLYLMVTAINTPTGGLCFRGAFKSLVALASKFPFGTIDWELASIAGIFADRVDKVAEVDREGICTLVERMLKYRAHWDDNLKSHFCWLYKNVECHAFDKANMAELLRDPVCIEFLKLAESVESDL
;
A
#
# COMPACT_ATOMS: atom_id res chain seq x y z
N MET A 1 5.80 -71.36 23.31
CA MET A 1 5.75 -69.94 22.88
C MET A 1 6.09 -69.02 24.06
N LYS A 2 7.34 -68.55 24.21
CA LYS A 2 7.78 -67.59 25.25
C LYS A 2 8.77 -66.51 24.73
N VAL A 3 8.77 -66.24 23.42
CA VAL A 3 9.77 -65.34 22.80
C VAL A 3 9.32 -63.87 22.81
N LEU A 4 8.01 -63.63 22.77
CA LEU A 4 7.43 -62.29 22.65
C LEU A 4 7.75 -61.31 23.80
N PRO A 5 7.69 -61.69 25.09
CA PRO A 5 7.97 -60.74 26.17
C PRO A 5 9.45 -60.35 26.26
N PHE A 6 10.37 -61.23 25.84
CA PHE A 6 11.80 -60.95 25.84
C PHE A 6 12.20 -59.97 24.74
N LEU A 7 11.57 -60.08 23.56
CA LEU A 7 11.79 -59.16 22.44
C LEU A 7 11.34 -57.73 22.79
N ILE A 8 10.20 -57.59 23.48
CA ILE A 8 9.67 -56.28 23.89
C ILE A 8 10.58 -55.62 24.93
N ALA A 9 11.10 -56.38 25.90
CA ALA A 9 12.04 -55.87 26.89
C ALA A 9 13.37 -55.43 26.25
N TYR A 10 13.87 -56.21 25.29
CA TYR A 10 15.10 -55.90 24.57
C TYR A 10 14.99 -54.63 23.71
N VAL A 11 13.88 -54.46 22.98
CA VAL A 11 13.62 -53.25 22.17
C VAL A 11 13.47 -52.00 23.05
N LYS A 12 12.80 -52.10 24.21
CA LYS A 12 12.70 -50.99 25.18
C LYS A 12 14.07 -50.58 25.74
N ALA A 13 14.91 -51.56 26.07
CA ALA A 13 16.27 -51.29 26.56
C ALA A 13 17.14 -50.61 25.50
N LEU A 14 17.05 -51.06 24.24
CA LEU A 14 17.76 -50.44 23.12
C LEU A 14 17.29 -49.00 22.84
N LEU A 15 15.99 -48.74 22.92
CA LEU A 15 15.43 -47.38 22.78
C LEU A 15 15.92 -46.46 23.89
N LEU A 16 15.93 -46.92 25.15
CA LEU A 16 16.45 -46.14 26.27
C LEU A 16 17.96 -45.86 26.12
N LEU A 17 18.74 -46.84 25.68
CA LEU A 17 20.16 -46.67 25.40
C LEU A 17 20.43 -45.70 24.24
N SER A 18 19.59 -45.67 23.21
CA SER A 18 19.70 -44.71 22.10
C SER A 18 19.34 -43.27 22.47
N LEU A 19 18.60 -43.07 23.57
CA LEU A 19 18.19 -41.74 24.04
C LEU A 19 19.18 -41.13 25.04
N LEU A 20 20.00 -41.94 25.70
CA LEU A 20 21.02 -41.47 26.65
C LEU A 20 22.00 -40.45 26.06
N PRO A 21 22.51 -40.60 24.81
CA PRO A 21 23.39 -39.60 24.20
C PRO A 21 22.67 -38.27 23.94
N ILE A 22 21.39 -38.31 23.57
CA ILE A 22 20.57 -37.12 23.27
C ILE A 22 20.27 -36.37 24.56
N VAL A 23 19.90 -37.08 25.63
CA VAL A 23 19.68 -36.52 26.97
C VAL A 23 21.00 -35.96 27.52
N TYR A 24 22.11 -36.65 27.35
CA TYR A 24 23.43 -36.16 27.76
C TYR A 24 23.79 -34.86 27.02
N ILE A 25 23.63 -34.80 25.70
CA ILE A 25 23.87 -33.58 24.89
C ILE A 25 22.96 -32.43 25.33
N LEU A 26 21.67 -32.68 25.62
CA LEU A 26 20.73 -31.66 26.09
C LEU A 26 21.06 -31.14 27.50
N VAL A 27 21.63 -31.98 28.37
CA VAL A 27 21.96 -31.62 29.75
C VAL A 27 23.35 -30.97 29.85
N THR A 28 24.28 -31.33 28.97
CA THR A 28 25.65 -30.78 28.96
C THR A 28 25.84 -29.62 27.99
N ALA A 29 24.87 -29.34 27.12
CA ALA A 29 24.92 -28.16 26.28
C ALA A 29 24.92 -26.91 27.18
N PRO A 30 25.93 -26.03 27.08
CA PRO A 30 25.88 -24.76 27.78
C PRO A 30 24.59 -24.02 27.37
N PRO A 31 23.91 -23.34 28.30
CA PRO A 31 22.74 -22.56 27.94
C PRO A 31 23.12 -21.64 26.78
N PRO A 32 22.30 -21.56 25.72
CA PRO A 32 22.61 -20.71 24.58
C PRO A 32 22.88 -19.31 25.12
N GLU A 33 24.04 -18.75 24.78
CA GLU A 33 24.42 -17.41 25.22
C GLU A 33 23.24 -16.46 24.91
N PRO A 34 22.83 -15.63 25.87
CA PRO A 34 21.73 -14.70 25.62
C PRO A 34 22.10 -13.85 24.42
N LYS A 35 21.36 -14.01 23.32
CA LYS A 35 21.56 -13.21 22.10
C LYS A 35 21.61 -11.75 22.53
N LYS A 36 22.75 -11.10 22.32
CA LYS A 36 22.97 -9.69 22.64
C LYS A 36 21.95 -8.89 21.83
N VAL A 37 20.86 -8.49 22.48
CA VAL A 37 19.77 -7.80 21.79
C VAL A 37 20.26 -6.41 21.42
N ASN A 38 20.22 -6.07 20.13
CA ASN A 38 20.61 -4.76 19.65
C ASN A 38 19.68 -3.69 20.30
N PRO A 39 20.23 -2.65 20.95
CA PRO A 39 19.42 -1.59 21.55
C PRO A 39 18.45 -0.91 20.57
N ILE A 40 18.84 -0.82 19.28
CA ILE A 40 18.00 -0.25 18.22
C ILE A 40 16.77 -1.13 17.98
N ASP A 41 16.94 -2.45 17.95
CA ASP A 41 15.83 -3.40 17.76
C ASP A 41 14.78 -3.28 18.88
N LEU A 42 15.25 -3.11 20.13
CA LEU A 42 14.38 -2.89 21.28
C LEU A 42 13.59 -1.58 21.15
N GLU A 43 14.24 -0.53 20.67
CA GLU A 43 13.61 0.77 20.46
C GLU A 43 12.55 0.69 19.34
N ILE A 44 12.83 0.02 18.22
CA ILE A 44 11.85 -0.19 17.14
C ILE A 44 10.61 -0.92 17.66
N VAL A 45 10.79 -2.02 18.41
CA VAL A 45 9.68 -2.77 19.03
C VAL A 45 8.87 -1.89 19.97
N LYS A 46 9.54 -1.08 20.79
CA LYS A 46 8.88 -0.16 21.73
C LYS A 46 8.08 0.91 20.97
N ARG A 47 8.66 1.52 19.93
CA ARG A 47 8.01 2.58 19.14
C ARG A 47 6.79 2.07 18.38
N ALA A 48 6.87 0.89 17.78
CA ALA A 48 5.71 0.28 17.12
C ALA A 48 4.55 0.01 18.11
N LYS A 49 4.86 -0.45 19.34
CA LYS A 49 3.85 -0.63 20.39
C LYS A 49 3.25 0.70 20.86
N LEU A 50 4.06 1.73 21.05
CA LEU A 50 3.58 3.06 21.43
C LEU A 50 2.67 3.67 20.35
N MET A 51 3.05 3.51 19.08
CA MET A 51 2.23 3.92 17.94
C MET A 51 0.88 3.19 17.94
N LYS A 52 0.87 1.87 18.16
CA LYS A 52 -0.37 1.10 18.32
C LYS A 52 -1.25 1.68 19.43
N THR A 53 -0.69 1.92 20.61
CA THR A 53 -1.44 2.49 21.75
C THR A 53 -2.06 3.83 21.35
N MET A 54 -1.27 4.75 20.80
CA MET A 54 -1.74 6.06 20.34
C MET A 54 -2.88 5.95 19.32
N LEU A 55 -2.75 5.06 18.32
CA LEU A 55 -3.79 4.84 17.32
C LEU A 55 -5.08 4.22 17.89
N THR A 56 -5.02 3.62 19.08
CA THR A 56 -6.19 3.02 19.77
C THR A 56 -6.79 3.90 20.86
N THR A 57 -6.13 4.99 21.29
CA THR A 57 -6.64 5.86 22.36
C THR A 57 -7.59 6.95 21.84
N ASP A 58 -8.58 7.35 22.64
CA ASP A 58 -9.53 8.41 22.24
C ASP A 58 -8.93 9.82 22.22
N HIS A 59 -7.82 10.02 22.95
CA HIS A 59 -7.15 11.32 23.05
C HIS A 59 -5.98 11.41 22.08
N MET A 60 -6.00 12.43 21.23
CA MET A 60 -4.90 12.75 20.31
C MET A 60 -4.38 14.16 20.56
N GLU A 61 -3.10 14.22 20.91
CA GLU A 61 -2.31 15.45 20.90
C GLU A 61 -1.46 15.52 19.63
N GLU A 62 -1.33 16.73 19.05
CA GLU A 62 -0.68 16.94 17.75
C GLU A 62 0.80 16.63 17.80
N THR A 63 1.47 17.23 18.77
CA THR A 63 2.89 17.06 19.03
C THR A 63 3.25 15.59 19.25
N THR A 64 2.43 14.87 20.02
CA THR A 64 2.59 13.44 20.28
C THR A 64 2.41 12.61 19.01
N THR A 65 1.39 12.90 18.21
CA THR A 65 1.11 12.19 16.94
C THR A 65 2.25 12.37 15.93
N THR A 66 2.62 13.62 15.67
CA THR A 66 3.67 13.94 14.69
C THR A 66 5.03 13.38 15.12
N SER A 67 5.36 13.47 16.42
CA SER A 67 6.59 12.89 16.97
C SER A 67 6.62 11.37 16.84
N MET A 68 5.53 10.67 17.16
CA MET A 68 5.44 9.20 17.04
C MET A 68 5.61 8.75 15.59
N ILE A 69 4.91 9.39 14.66
CA ILE A 69 5.02 9.11 13.22
C ILE A 69 6.45 9.36 12.74
N SER A 70 7.02 10.55 13.02
CA SER A 70 8.37 10.91 12.59
C SER A 70 9.42 9.91 13.07
N ASN A 71 9.38 9.53 14.36
CA ASN A 71 10.34 8.59 14.93
C ASN A 71 10.26 7.20 14.26
N LEU A 72 9.05 6.71 13.98
CA LEU A 72 8.90 5.40 13.35
C LEU A 72 9.27 5.43 11.86
N THR A 73 8.94 6.53 11.17
CA THR A 73 9.31 6.74 9.76
C THR A 73 10.82 6.87 9.57
N GLN A 74 11.56 7.40 10.54
CA GLN A 74 13.04 7.39 10.48
C GLN A 74 13.60 5.98 10.34
N TYR A 75 13.07 5.01 11.10
CA TYR A 75 13.49 3.60 11.00
C TYR A 75 12.94 2.88 9.75
N LEU A 76 11.81 3.32 9.20
CA LEU A 76 11.33 2.81 7.89
C LEU A 76 12.26 3.25 6.76
N ASN A 77 12.75 4.49 6.82
CA ASN A 77 13.59 5.06 5.77
C ASN A 77 15.04 4.51 5.80
N ASP A 78 15.54 4.11 6.96
CA ASP A 78 16.87 3.51 7.11
C ASP A 78 16.89 2.05 6.61
N PRO A 79 17.65 1.73 5.54
CA PRO A 79 17.72 0.36 5.00
C PRO A 79 18.17 -0.70 6.00
N THR A 80 18.96 -0.33 7.01
CA THR A 80 19.49 -1.27 8.02
C THR A 80 18.45 -1.68 9.05
N THR A 81 17.41 -0.86 9.26
CA THR A 81 16.35 -1.11 10.26
C THR A 81 14.98 -1.35 9.64
N ARG A 82 14.81 -1.06 8.34
CA ARG A 82 13.55 -1.16 7.60
C ARG A 82 12.85 -2.49 7.77
N ASP A 83 13.54 -3.61 7.54
CA ASP A 83 12.92 -4.94 7.59
C ASP A 83 12.31 -5.27 8.95
N LEU A 84 13.03 -4.93 10.04
CA LEU A 84 12.52 -5.13 11.39
C LEU A 84 11.34 -4.18 11.65
N THR A 85 11.45 -2.93 11.22
CA THR A 85 10.39 -1.94 11.39
C THR A 85 9.11 -2.36 10.66
N VAL A 86 9.18 -2.77 9.39
CA VAL A 86 8.06 -3.32 8.62
C VAL A 86 7.44 -4.51 9.35
N LYS A 87 8.25 -5.48 9.81
CA LYS A 87 7.75 -6.63 10.60
C LYS A 87 7.00 -6.20 11.86
N GLN A 88 7.50 -5.20 12.58
CA GLN A 88 6.80 -4.69 13.76
C GLN A 88 5.52 -3.93 13.40
N CYS A 89 5.51 -3.17 12.30
CA CYS A 89 4.31 -2.47 11.81
C CYS A 89 3.20 -3.46 11.44
N ILE A 90 3.54 -4.55 10.73
CA ILE A 90 2.61 -5.65 10.40
C ILE A 90 2.10 -6.32 11.68
N LYS A 91 3.01 -6.72 12.57
CA LYS A 91 2.66 -7.39 13.84
C LYS A 91 1.71 -6.57 14.72
N ASN A 92 1.85 -5.24 14.68
CA ASN A 92 1.02 -4.33 15.47
C ASN A 92 -0.21 -3.82 14.71
N ASN A 93 -0.44 -4.29 13.48
CA ASN A 93 -1.54 -3.89 12.60
C ASN A 93 -1.61 -2.36 12.38
N LEU A 94 -0.46 -1.70 12.22
CA LEU A 94 -0.42 -0.23 12.23
C LEU A 94 -1.13 0.39 11.01
N PHE A 95 -1.14 -0.28 9.85
CA PHE A 95 -1.82 0.24 8.65
C PHE A 95 -3.34 0.37 8.85
N ASP A 96 -4.02 -0.72 9.26
CA ASP A 96 -5.46 -0.69 9.53
C ASP A 96 -5.80 0.30 10.64
N LEU A 97 -5.05 0.27 11.75
CA LEU A 97 -5.30 1.18 12.88
C LEU A 97 -5.11 2.66 12.49
N THR A 98 -4.20 2.94 11.56
CA THR A 98 -4.02 4.29 11.01
C THR A 98 -5.26 4.71 10.23
N LEU A 99 -5.80 3.83 9.38
CA LEU A 99 -6.99 4.14 8.58
C LEU A 99 -8.28 4.14 9.40
N ASP A 100 -8.42 3.28 10.41
CA ASP A 100 -9.51 3.34 11.40
C ASP A 100 -9.52 4.70 12.11
N ARG A 101 -8.33 5.20 12.45
CA ARG A 101 -8.19 6.51 13.07
C ARG A 101 -8.52 7.65 12.11
N VAL A 102 -8.14 7.53 10.83
CA VAL A 102 -8.55 8.49 9.79
C VAL A 102 -10.07 8.51 9.64
N ASP A 103 -10.72 7.34 9.55
CA ASP A 103 -12.19 7.23 9.47
C ASP A 103 -12.88 7.93 10.65
N PHE A 104 -12.39 7.72 11.86
CA PHE A 104 -12.91 8.38 13.06
C PHE A 104 -12.79 9.92 13.00
N ILE A 105 -11.68 10.43 12.46
CA ILE A 105 -11.38 11.86 12.42
C ILE A 105 -12.01 12.58 11.22
N ASN A 106 -12.28 11.86 10.12
CA ASN A 106 -12.80 12.41 8.86
C ASN A 106 -14.00 13.34 9.06
N LEU A 107 -14.92 12.98 9.98
CA LEU A 107 -16.11 13.76 10.31
C LEU A 107 -15.80 15.21 10.76
N ARG A 108 -14.58 15.46 11.23
CA ARG A 108 -14.12 16.75 11.76
C ARG A 108 -13.07 17.42 10.88
N CYS A 109 -12.82 16.90 9.67
CA CYS A 109 -11.72 17.38 8.82
C CYS A 109 -11.81 18.87 8.42
N LYS A 110 -12.99 19.48 8.55
CA LYS A 110 -13.17 20.93 8.33
C LYS A 110 -12.37 21.79 9.32
N GLU A 111 -12.07 21.28 10.52
CA GLU A 111 -11.25 21.99 11.49
C GLU A 111 -9.75 21.78 11.17
N LEU A 112 -8.97 22.87 11.18
CA LEU A 112 -7.55 22.85 10.81
C LEU A 112 -6.72 21.80 11.57
N LYS A 113 -7.00 21.62 12.86
CA LYS A 113 -6.33 20.63 13.72
C LYS A 113 -6.51 19.20 13.19
N PHE A 114 -7.76 18.80 12.90
CA PHE A 114 -8.06 17.44 12.43
C PHE A 114 -7.60 17.20 11.01
N LYS A 115 -7.65 18.23 10.16
CA LYS A 115 -7.04 18.20 8.83
C LYS A 115 -5.55 17.86 8.89
N ARG A 116 -4.80 18.50 9.79
CA ARG A 116 -3.37 18.19 10.00
C ARG A 116 -3.16 16.75 10.48
N TYR A 117 -4.01 16.24 11.37
CA TYR A 117 -3.93 14.84 11.81
C TYR A 117 -4.13 13.87 10.67
N ILE A 118 -5.16 14.09 9.86
CA ILE A 118 -5.42 13.29 8.68
C ILE A 118 -4.22 13.33 7.74
N PHE A 119 -3.65 14.51 7.49
CA PHE A 119 -2.44 14.64 6.66
C PHE A 119 -1.28 13.77 7.18
N TYR A 120 -0.97 13.83 8.48
CA TYR A 120 0.11 13.00 9.06
C TYR A 120 -0.21 11.51 9.02
N LEU A 121 -1.45 11.12 9.34
CA LEU A 121 -1.86 9.72 9.35
C LEU A 121 -1.87 9.11 7.95
N VAL A 122 -2.41 9.81 6.94
CA VAL A 122 -2.39 9.33 5.55
C VAL A 122 -0.95 9.30 5.02
N SER A 123 -0.10 10.24 5.43
CA SER A 123 1.34 10.22 5.06
C SER A 123 2.02 8.98 5.64
N PHE A 124 1.73 8.67 6.90
CA PHE A 124 2.25 7.46 7.54
C PHE A 124 1.74 6.19 6.87
N ALA A 125 0.44 6.11 6.55
CA ALA A 125 -0.13 4.98 5.81
C ALA A 125 0.54 4.79 4.44
N ARG A 126 0.86 5.89 3.73
CA ARG A 126 1.62 5.85 2.47
C ARG A 126 3.02 5.26 2.68
N GLU A 127 3.79 5.74 3.66
CA GLU A 127 5.13 5.21 3.94
C GLU A 127 5.10 3.71 4.28
N LEU A 128 4.09 3.28 5.04
CA LEU A 128 3.90 1.86 5.35
C LEU A 128 3.72 1.02 4.07
N VAL A 129 2.95 1.49 3.10
CA VAL A 129 2.76 0.79 1.82
C VAL A 129 4.00 0.86 0.93
N VAL A 130 4.69 2.01 0.88
CA VAL A 130 5.95 2.16 0.11
C VAL A 130 7.00 1.13 0.56
N HIS A 131 7.19 0.96 1.87
CA HIS A 131 8.24 0.09 2.41
C HIS A 131 7.77 -1.35 2.66
N GLY A 132 6.49 -1.56 2.96
CA GLY A 132 5.92 -2.87 3.25
C GLY A 132 5.25 -3.55 2.06
N ASN A 133 5.02 -2.81 0.96
CA ASN A 133 4.41 -3.28 -0.27
C ASN A 133 3.07 -4.02 -0.01
N GLU A 134 2.77 -5.06 -0.78
CA GLU A 134 1.56 -5.88 -0.68
C GLU A 134 1.37 -6.52 0.70
N THR A 135 2.43 -6.79 1.46
CA THR A 135 2.29 -7.38 2.81
C THR A 135 1.69 -6.43 3.83
N MET A 136 1.74 -5.13 3.56
CA MET A 136 1.22 -4.08 4.42
C MET A 136 -0.13 -3.56 3.95
N PHE A 137 -0.30 -3.45 2.63
CA PHE A 137 -1.50 -2.87 2.05
C PHE A 137 -2.73 -3.75 2.30
N LYS A 138 -3.83 -3.11 2.69
CA LYS A 138 -5.16 -3.72 2.79
C LYS A 138 -6.19 -2.81 2.16
N CYS A 139 -7.21 -3.42 1.57
CA CYS A 139 -8.24 -2.73 0.81
C CYS A 139 -9.09 -1.80 1.71
N ARG A 140 -8.81 -0.50 1.67
CA ARG A 140 -9.49 0.53 2.49
C ARG A 140 -9.91 1.75 1.66
N MET A 141 -10.30 1.51 0.40
CA MET A 141 -10.59 2.57 -0.57
C MET A 141 -11.70 3.51 -0.09
N GLN A 142 -12.75 2.98 0.55
CA GLN A 142 -13.85 3.80 1.05
C GLN A 142 -13.39 4.83 2.10
N THR A 143 -12.50 4.43 3.01
CA THR A 143 -11.89 5.35 4.00
C THR A 143 -11.19 6.51 3.30
N ILE A 144 -10.40 6.21 2.27
CA ILE A 144 -9.62 7.20 1.52
C ILE A 144 -10.56 8.14 0.74
N LEU A 145 -11.57 7.59 0.05
CA LEU A 145 -12.56 8.39 -0.67
C LEU A 145 -13.36 9.29 0.29
N ASN A 146 -13.79 8.77 1.43
CA ASN A 146 -14.48 9.55 2.46
C ASN A 146 -13.59 10.69 3.00
N THR A 147 -12.29 10.46 3.14
CA THR A 147 -11.33 11.51 3.53
C THR A 147 -11.31 12.64 2.51
N MET A 148 -11.17 12.32 1.22
CA MET A 148 -11.15 13.32 0.15
C MET A 148 -12.48 14.11 0.08
N GLU A 149 -13.60 13.41 0.26
CA GLU A 149 -14.93 14.02 0.31
C GLU A 149 -15.13 14.90 1.55
N SER A 150 -14.58 14.52 2.71
CA SER A 150 -14.81 15.25 3.97
C SER A 150 -13.89 16.45 4.16
N CYS A 151 -12.64 16.33 3.70
CA CYS A 151 -11.61 17.33 3.94
C CYS A 151 -11.66 18.52 2.98
N HIS A 152 -12.02 18.28 1.71
CA HIS A 152 -11.98 19.27 0.64
C HIS A 152 -10.70 20.10 0.65
N ASP A 153 -9.56 19.43 0.83
CA ASP A 153 -8.26 20.07 0.96
C ASP A 153 -7.31 19.54 -0.11
N PRO A 154 -6.79 20.40 -1.00
CA PRO A 154 -5.91 19.97 -2.08
C PRO A 154 -4.68 19.16 -1.64
N GLN A 155 -4.11 19.45 -0.47
CA GLN A 155 -2.93 18.73 0.01
C GLN A 155 -3.29 17.34 0.52
N VAL A 156 -4.42 17.22 1.22
CA VAL A 156 -4.94 15.92 1.67
C VAL A 156 -5.37 15.07 0.49
N ASP A 157 -6.06 15.65 -0.49
CA ASP A 157 -6.53 14.95 -1.68
C ASP A 157 -5.34 14.40 -2.48
N LYS A 158 -4.31 15.23 -2.70
CA LYS A 158 -3.07 14.81 -3.38
C LYS A 158 -2.36 13.67 -2.65
N LEU A 159 -2.31 13.72 -1.32
CA LEU A 159 -1.71 12.67 -0.51
C LEU A 159 -2.52 11.36 -0.57
N CYS A 160 -3.85 11.44 -0.59
CA CYS A 160 -4.73 10.29 -0.80
C CYS A 160 -4.50 9.66 -2.18
N LEU A 161 -4.38 10.48 -3.23
CA LEU A 161 -4.06 10.00 -4.58
C LEU A 161 -2.68 9.34 -4.65
N TYR A 162 -1.68 9.87 -3.94
CA TYR A 162 -0.37 9.23 -3.85
C TYR A 162 -0.39 7.88 -3.13
N LEU A 163 -1.18 7.76 -2.07
CA LEU A 163 -1.42 6.46 -1.42
C LEU A 163 -2.08 5.48 -2.42
N MET A 164 -3.06 5.93 -3.20
CA MET A 164 -3.74 5.13 -4.21
C MET A 164 -2.78 4.67 -5.34
N VAL A 165 -1.97 5.57 -5.91
CA VAL A 165 -0.96 5.23 -6.93
C VAL A 165 0.06 4.24 -6.37
N THR A 166 0.44 4.36 -5.10
CA THR A 166 1.36 3.39 -4.48
C THR A 166 0.68 2.03 -4.34
N ALA A 167 -0.56 2.00 -3.85
CA ALA A 167 -1.31 0.77 -3.63
C ALA A 167 -1.63 0.03 -4.93
N ILE A 168 -2.03 0.75 -5.98
CA ILE A 168 -2.49 0.14 -7.23
C ILE A 168 -1.39 -0.62 -7.96
N ASN A 169 -0.12 -0.33 -7.66
CA ASN A 169 1.02 -1.09 -8.18
C ASN A 169 1.13 -2.50 -7.59
N THR A 170 0.39 -2.83 -6.52
CA THR A 170 0.32 -4.17 -5.92
C THR A 170 -0.83 -5.01 -6.50
N PRO A 171 -0.68 -6.33 -6.73
CA PRO A 171 -1.73 -7.16 -7.31
C PRO A 171 -3.09 -7.02 -6.58
N THR A 172 -3.07 -7.11 -5.25
CA THR A 172 -4.26 -6.89 -4.41
C THR A 172 -4.79 -5.45 -4.48
N GLY A 173 -3.91 -4.46 -4.59
CA GLY A 173 -4.30 -3.05 -4.70
C GLY A 173 -5.04 -2.71 -5.98
N GLY A 174 -4.70 -3.31 -7.12
CA GLY A 174 -5.43 -3.15 -8.38
C GLY A 174 -6.93 -3.47 -8.24
N LEU A 175 -7.26 -4.57 -7.56
CA LEU A 175 -8.64 -5.02 -7.38
C LEU A 175 -9.46 -4.12 -6.44
N CYS A 176 -8.82 -3.27 -5.64
CA CYS A 176 -9.47 -2.39 -4.67
C CYS A 176 -10.17 -1.17 -5.26
N PHE A 177 -9.94 -0.87 -6.54
CA PHE A 177 -10.50 0.31 -7.21
C PHE A 177 -11.81 0.04 -7.95
N ARG A 178 -12.31 -1.20 -7.91
CA ARG A 178 -13.61 -1.55 -8.51
C ARG A 178 -14.73 -0.70 -7.89
N GLY A 179 -15.46 0.03 -8.74
CA GLY A 179 -16.54 0.95 -8.37
C GLY A 179 -16.10 2.34 -7.89
N ALA A 180 -14.79 2.64 -7.85
CA ALA A 180 -14.28 3.89 -7.28
C ALA A 180 -14.23 5.05 -8.28
N PHE A 181 -14.22 4.78 -9.60
CA PHE A 181 -13.87 5.80 -10.59
C PHE A 181 -14.90 6.92 -10.72
N LYS A 182 -16.18 6.65 -10.43
CA LYS A 182 -17.19 7.72 -10.37
C LYS A 182 -16.83 8.80 -9.35
N SER A 183 -16.44 8.41 -8.14
CA SER A 183 -16.03 9.36 -7.08
C SER A 183 -14.69 10.01 -7.38
N LEU A 184 -13.71 9.23 -7.88
CA LEU A 184 -12.39 9.74 -8.25
C LEU A 184 -12.47 10.81 -9.35
N VAL A 185 -13.32 10.62 -10.34
CA VAL A 185 -13.45 11.58 -11.45
C VAL A 185 -14.26 12.81 -11.05
N ALA A 186 -15.22 12.68 -10.13
CA ALA A 186 -15.87 13.83 -9.50
C ALA A 186 -14.90 14.71 -8.69
N LEU A 187 -13.73 14.18 -8.28
CA LEU A 187 -12.67 14.99 -7.69
C LEU A 187 -11.96 15.83 -8.74
N ALA A 188 -11.72 15.31 -9.95
CA ALA A 188 -11.04 16.03 -11.03
C ALA A 188 -11.68 17.39 -11.36
N SER A 189 -13.00 17.51 -11.25
CA SER A 189 -13.70 18.79 -11.47
C SER A 189 -13.41 19.86 -10.41
N LYS A 190 -12.86 19.48 -9.25
CA LYS A 190 -12.51 20.39 -8.15
C LYS A 190 -11.13 21.03 -8.32
N PHE A 191 -10.31 20.52 -9.25
CA PHE A 191 -8.93 20.95 -9.46
C PHE A 191 -8.74 21.61 -10.83
N PRO A 192 -7.82 22.60 -10.93
CA PRO A 192 -7.28 23.01 -12.22
C PRO A 192 -6.68 21.81 -12.95
N PHE A 193 -6.82 21.79 -14.28
CA PHE A 193 -6.19 20.77 -15.11
C PHE A 193 -4.67 20.74 -14.89
N GLY A 194 -4.09 19.54 -14.85
CA GLY A 194 -2.67 19.29 -14.59
C GLY A 194 -2.32 19.17 -13.11
N THR A 195 -3.29 19.35 -12.19
CA THR A 195 -3.00 19.26 -10.75
C THR A 195 -3.04 17.82 -10.23
N ILE A 196 -4.03 17.04 -10.70
CA ILE A 196 -4.25 15.64 -10.30
C ILE A 196 -4.54 14.70 -11.48
N ASP A 197 -4.60 15.24 -12.70
CA ASP A 197 -5.05 14.49 -13.88
C ASP A 197 -4.06 13.36 -14.22
N TRP A 198 -2.77 13.53 -13.95
CA TRP A 198 -1.75 12.47 -14.11
C TRP A 198 -1.96 11.33 -13.12
N GLU A 199 -2.16 11.61 -11.83
CA GLU A 199 -2.43 10.58 -10.82
C GLU A 199 -3.68 9.78 -11.18
N LEU A 200 -4.75 10.47 -11.61
CA LEU A 200 -6.00 9.82 -12.00
C LEU A 200 -5.85 8.98 -13.28
N ALA A 201 -5.11 9.47 -14.28
CA ALA A 201 -4.82 8.71 -15.49
C ALA A 201 -3.98 7.45 -15.19
N SER A 202 -2.99 7.58 -14.31
CA SER A 202 -2.16 6.47 -13.83
C SER A 202 -3.00 5.41 -13.11
N ILE A 203 -3.82 5.82 -12.15
CA ILE A 203 -4.75 4.92 -11.44
C ILE A 203 -5.69 4.22 -12.42
N ALA A 204 -6.29 4.96 -13.36
CA ALA A 204 -7.20 4.38 -14.35
C ALA A 204 -6.50 3.38 -15.29
N GLY A 205 -5.32 3.73 -15.80
CA GLY A 205 -4.55 2.88 -16.71
C GLY A 205 -4.11 1.59 -16.05
N ILE A 206 -3.49 1.67 -14.86
CA ILE A 206 -3.04 0.49 -14.10
C ILE A 206 -4.22 -0.38 -13.68
N PHE A 207 -5.34 0.21 -13.28
CA PHE A 207 -6.53 -0.54 -12.91
C PHE A 207 -7.06 -1.35 -14.08
N ALA A 208 -7.22 -0.70 -15.23
CA ALA A 208 -7.75 -1.31 -16.43
C ALA A 208 -6.86 -2.45 -16.96
N ASP A 209 -5.54 -2.27 -16.85
CA ASP A 209 -4.53 -3.28 -17.17
C ASP A 209 -4.67 -4.56 -16.33
N ARG A 210 -5.06 -4.42 -15.06
CA ARG A 210 -5.09 -5.52 -14.08
C ARG A 210 -6.42 -6.26 -13.97
N VAL A 211 -7.47 -5.74 -14.60
CA VAL A 211 -8.81 -6.36 -14.53
C VAL A 211 -9.16 -6.97 -15.87
N ASP A 212 -9.65 -8.21 -15.84
CA ASP A 212 -10.10 -8.90 -17.07
C ASP A 212 -11.14 -8.10 -17.85
N LYS A 213 -12.00 -7.36 -17.12
CA LYS A 213 -13.02 -6.48 -17.69
C LYS A 213 -13.34 -5.33 -16.75
N VAL A 214 -13.18 -4.11 -17.25
CA VAL A 214 -13.63 -2.90 -16.57
C VAL A 214 -15.17 -2.90 -16.49
N ALA A 215 -15.70 -2.77 -15.28
CA ALA A 215 -17.15 -2.70 -15.05
C ALA A 215 -17.73 -1.40 -15.64
N GLU A 216 -19.00 -1.41 -16.04
CA GLU A 216 -19.62 -0.27 -16.72
C GLU A 216 -19.55 1.03 -15.92
N VAL A 217 -19.82 0.95 -14.61
CA VAL A 217 -19.75 2.09 -13.69
C VAL A 217 -18.36 2.73 -13.64
N ASP A 218 -17.31 1.92 -13.73
CA ASP A 218 -15.94 2.43 -13.74
C ASP A 218 -15.57 2.97 -15.12
N ARG A 219 -16.00 2.28 -16.19
CA ARG A 219 -15.78 2.70 -17.58
C ARG A 219 -16.40 4.06 -17.86
N GLU A 220 -17.63 4.33 -17.42
CA GLU A 220 -18.27 5.65 -17.56
C GLU A 220 -17.47 6.77 -16.87
N GLY A 221 -17.00 6.50 -15.64
CA GLY A 221 -16.15 7.41 -14.89
C GLY A 221 -14.84 7.68 -15.63
N ILE A 222 -14.11 6.63 -15.99
CA ILE A 222 -12.86 6.72 -16.75
C ILE A 222 -13.07 7.46 -18.08
N CYS A 223 -14.16 7.20 -18.80
CA CYS A 223 -14.48 7.91 -20.02
C CYS A 223 -14.65 9.41 -19.80
N THR A 224 -15.30 9.82 -18.71
CA THR A 224 -15.43 11.23 -18.35
C THR A 224 -14.07 11.87 -18.10
N LEU A 225 -13.14 11.14 -17.46
CA LEU A 225 -11.76 11.59 -17.27
C LEU A 225 -11.04 11.75 -18.62
N VAL A 226 -11.19 10.79 -19.54
CA VAL A 226 -10.63 10.85 -20.89
C VAL A 226 -11.13 12.09 -21.65
N GLU A 227 -12.44 12.36 -21.63
CA GLU A 227 -13.01 13.55 -22.27
C GLU A 227 -12.41 14.85 -21.71
N ARG A 228 -12.26 14.93 -20.38
CA ARG A 228 -11.59 16.05 -19.73
C ARG A 228 -10.14 16.18 -20.22
N MET A 229 -9.37 15.09 -20.25
CA MET A 229 -7.97 15.12 -20.69
C MET A 229 -7.86 15.58 -22.15
N LEU A 230 -8.70 15.05 -23.04
CA LEU A 230 -8.73 15.44 -24.46
C LEU A 230 -9.08 16.91 -24.65
N LYS A 231 -10.02 17.45 -23.87
CA LYS A 231 -10.36 18.88 -23.89
C LYS A 231 -9.15 19.78 -23.61
N TYR A 232 -8.20 19.32 -22.80
CA TYR A 232 -6.99 20.06 -22.44
C TYR A 232 -5.71 19.49 -23.07
N ARG A 233 -5.81 18.80 -24.21
CA ARG A 233 -4.68 18.14 -24.90
C ARG A 233 -3.45 19.03 -25.11
N ALA A 234 -3.63 20.33 -25.33
CA ALA A 234 -2.54 21.29 -25.50
C ALA A 234 -1.65 21.48 -24.25
N HIS A 235 -2.10 21.03 -23.07
CA HIS A 235 -1.40 21.19 -21.78
C HIS A 235 -0.78 19.88 -21.28
N TRP A 236 -0.77 18.82 -22.10
CA TRP A 236 -0.20 17.55 -21.68
C TRP A 236 1.33 17.65 -21.61
N ASP A 237 1.87 17.28 -20.45
CA ASP A 237 3.29 16.98 -20.30
C ASP A 237 3.57 15.50 -20.65
N ASP A 238 4.85 15.13 -20.66
CA ASP A 238 5.27 13.78 -21.05
C ASP A 238 4.76 12.70 -20.08
N ASN A 239 4.59 13.05 -18.80
CA ASN A 239 4.02 12.14 -17.80
C ASN A 239 2.57 11.84 -18.12
N LEU A 240 1.74 12.87 -18.33
CA LEU A 240 0.34 12.68 -18.66
C LEU A 240 0.16 11.95 -19.99
N LYS A 241 0.97 12.28 -21.01
CA LYS A 241 0.99 11.54 -22.29
C LYS A 241 1.23 10.05 -22.08
N SER A 242 2.25 9.69 -21.30
CA SER A 242 2.63 8.30 -21.03
C SER A 242 1.46 7.52 -20.43
N HIS A 243 0.82 8.04 -19.38
CA HIS A 243 -0.29 7.36 -18.73
C HIS A 243 -1.58 7.40 -19.56
N PHE A 244 -1.81 8.46 -20.34
CA PHE A 244 -2.94 8.51 -21.26
C PHE A 244 -2.80 7.47 -22.38
N CYS A 245 -1.57 7.21 -22.87
CA CYS A 245 -1.31 6.11 -23.79
C CYS A 245 -1.62 4.74 -23.20
N TRP A 246 -1.20 4.50 -21.96
CA TRP A 246 -1.52 3.26 -21.27
C TRP A 246 -3.04 3.08 -21.09
N LEU A 247 -3.72 4.16 -20.70
CA LEU A 247 -5.17 4.19 -20.55
C LEU A 247 -5.89 3.87 -21.87
N TYR A 248 -5.43 4.43 -22.98
CA TYR A 248 -5.98 4.15 -24.31
C TYR A 248 -5.83 2.69 -24.72
N LYS A 249 -4.71 2.04 -24.39
CA LYS A 249 -4.49 0.62 -24.69
C LYS A 249 -5.45 -0.29 -23.90
N ASN A 250 -5.79 0.10 -22.67
CA ASN A 250 -6.47 -0.79 -21.71
C ASN A 250 -7.94 -0.49 -21.47
N VAL A 251 -8.47 0.64 -21.97
CA VAL A 251 -9.86 1.02 -21.76
C VAL A 251 -10.56 1.25 -23.08
N GLU A 252 -11.67 0.56 -23.29
CA GLU A 252 -12.60 0.90 -24.37
C GLU A 252 -13.42 2.14 -23.97
N CYS A 253 -13.18 3.26 -24.64
CA CYS A 253 -13.92 4.49 -24.42
C CYS A 253 -14.28 5.22 -25.71
N HIS A 254 -15.57 5.56 -25.88
CA HIS A 254 -16.09 6.32 -27.02
C HIS A 254 -15.47 7.72 -27.18
N ALA A 255 -14.87 8.27 -26.12
CA ALA A 255 -14.17 9.55 -26.17
C ALA A 255 -12.91 9.50 -27.06
N PHE A 256 -12.30 8.32 -27.19
CA PHE A 256 -11.13 8.13 -28.04
C PHE A 256 -11.47 8.28 -29.54
N ASP A 257 -12.68 7.91 -29.95
CA ASP A 257 -13.14 8.04 -31.34
C ASP A 257 -13.22 9.50 -31.80
N LYS A 258 -13.38 10.43 -30.86
CA LYS A 258 -13.46 11.88 -31.11
C LYS A 258 -12.07 12.51 -31.29
N ALA A 259 -10.99 11.77 -31.05
CA ALA A 259 -9.62 12.26 -31.09
C ALA A 259 -8.78 11.52 -32.14
N ASN A 260 -7.81 12.20 -32.75
CA ASN A 260 -6.83 11.54 -33.62
C ASN A 260 -5.81 10.77 -32.78
N MET A 261 -6.20 9.62 -32.27
CA MET A 261 -5.37 8.77 -31.40
C MET A 261 -4.18 8.15 -32.14
N ALA A 262 -4.25 8.04 -33.47
CA ALA A 262 -3.14 7.54 -34.28
C ALA A 262 -1.90 8.44 -34.21
N GLU A 263 -2.08 9.76 -34.01
CA GLU A 263 -0.98 10.69 -33.78
C GLU A 263 -0.31 10.43 -32.42
N LEU A 264 -1.12 10.20 -31.37
CA LEU A 264 -0.62 9.93 -30.03
C LEU A 264 0.22 8.63 -29.99
N LEU A 265 -0.25 7.56 -30.62
CA LEU A 265 0.49 6.28 -30.69
C LEU A 265 1.81 6.38 -31.46
N ARG A 266 2.00 7.44 -32.24
CA ARG A 266 3.26 7.73 -32.94
C ARG A 266 4.17 8.68 -32.16
N ASP A 267 3.70 9.24 -31.05
CA ASP A 267 4.52 10.08 -30.17
C ASP A 267 5.63 9.20 -29.55
N PRO A 268 6.91 9.59 -29.65
CA PRO A 268 8.02 8.82 -29.09
C PRO A 268 7.84 8.49 -27.60
N VAL A 269 7.26 9.40 -26.82
CA VAL A 269 6.99 9.19 -25.38
C VAL A 269 6.05 8.02 -25.18
N CYS A 270 5.00 7.95 -26.01
CA CYS A 270 4.02 6.87 -25.99
C CYS A 270 4.66 5.52 -26.35
N ILE A 271 5.46 5.50 -27.42
CA ILE A 271 6.12 4.29 -27.92
C ILE A 271 7.10 3.75 -26.89
N GLU A 272 7.94 4.60 -26.31
CA GLU A 272 8.93 4.20 -25.30
C GLU A 272 8.25 3.69 -24.03
N PHE A 273 7.22 4.39 -23.55
CA PHE A 273 6.48 3.98 -22.37
C PHE A 273 5.80 2.62 -22.55
N LEU A 274 5.09 2.41 -23.67
CA LEU A 274 4.39 1.15 -23.94
C LEU A 274 5.37 -0.03 -24.07
N LYS A 275 6.53 0.17 -24.72
CA LYS A 275 7.58 -0.86 -24.78
C LYS A 275 8.08 -1.26 -23.39
N LEU A 276 8.28 -0.28 -22.51
CA LEU A 276 8.71 -0.54 -21.13
C LEU A 276 7.63 -1.30 -20.36
N ALA A 277 6.37 -0.86 -20.44
CA ALA A 277 5.26 -1.52 -19.77
C ALA A 277 5.10 -2.98 -20.22
N GLU A 278 5.18 -3.25 -21.53
CA GLU A 278 5.08 -4.59 -22.10
C GLU A 278 6.28 -5.48 -21.78
N SER A 279 7.49 -4.92 -21.64
CA SER A 279 8.69 -5.69 -21.28
C SER A 279 8.63 -6.22 -19.84
N VAL A 280 8.01 -5.48 -18.93
CA VAL A 280 7.85 -5.88 -17.52
C VAL A 280 6.87 -7.03 -17.36
N GLU A 281 5.87 -7.17 -18.25
CA GLU A 281 4.95 -8.31 -18.25
C GLU A 281 5.62 -9.63 -18.68
N SER A 282 6.74 -9.57 -19.42
CA SER A 282 7.43 -10.76 -19.91
C SER A 282 8.41 -11.39 -18.90
N ASP A 283 8.73 -10.67 -17.82
CA ASP A 283 9.68 -11.08 -16.77
C ASP A 283 8.98 -11.50 -15.45
N LEU A 284 7.64 -11.50 -15.41
CA LEU A 284 6.79 -11.99 -14.30
C LEU A 284 6.12 -13.32 -14.64
#